data_AF-A0A4U9H8Y9-F1
#
_entry.id   AF-A0A4U9H8Y9-F1
#
_cell.length_a   1.000
_cell.length_b   1.000
_cell.length_c   1.000
_cell.angle_alpha   90.00
_cell.angle_beta   90.00
_cell.angle_gamma   90.00
#
_symmetry.space_group_name_H-M   'P 1'
#
loop_
_entity.id
_entity.type
_entity.pdbx_description
1 polymer ?
#
loop_
_entity_poly.entity_id
_entity_poly.type
_entity_poly.pdbx_seq_one_letter_code
_entity_poly.pdbx_strand_id
1 'polypeptide(L)'
;MKVDGDVRSTDQIQGQLAVRVEQLKQDALEVNLLQLDGKGTEKQHTLQLKVDGKPVSGQLALAGSFDRQQQRWRGNLNNTRFDTPVGEWRLTRAIALDYLNSQQKISVGPHCWQNPDAEVCVPKTIEASAASGQASVVAEPL
;
A
#
# COMPACT_ATOMS: atom_id res chain seq x y z
N MET A 1 8.17 -11.69 17.43
CA MET A 1 8.42 -10.99 16.14
C MET A 1 9.56 -11.70 15.42
N LYS A 2 9.35 -12.09 14.16
CA LYS A 2 10.36 -12.70 13.29
C LYS A 2 10.49 -11.84 12.04
N VAL A 3 11.72 -11.58 11.62
CA VAL A 3 12.04 -10.85 10.39
C VAL A 3 13.08 -11.66 9.64
N ASP A 4 12.73 -12.12 8.45
CA ASP A 4 13.65 -12.79 7.52
C ASP A 4 13.80 -11.91 6.28
N GLY A 5 15.03 -11.63 5.87
CA GLY A 5 15.30 -10.83 4.68
C GLY A 5 16.58 -11.28 3.97
N ASP A 6 16.51 -11.44 2.65
CA ASP A 6 17.67 -11.62 1.77
C ASP A 6 17.64 -10.54 0.69
N VAL A 7 18.78 -9.91 0.45
CA VAL A 7 18.95 -8.91 -0.62
C VAL A 7 20.23 -9.21 -1.36
N ARG A 8 20.11 -9.39 -2.67
CA ARG A 8 21.23 -9.60 -3.58
C ARG A 8 21.33 -8.40 -4.50
N SER A 9 22.50 -7.79 -4.51
CA SER A 9 22.83 -6.61 -5.31
C SER A 9 23.92 -6.96 -6.31
N THR A 10 23.55 -7.73 -7.35
CA THR A 10 24.36 -7.91 -8.56
C THR A 10 23.97 -6.83 -9.57
N ASP A 11 23.99 -7.10 -10.88
CA ASP A 11 23.54 -6.16 -11.93
C ASP A 11 22.08 -5.66 -11.73
N GLN A 12 21.28 -6.37 -10.94
CA GLN A 12 19.90 -6.03 -10.60
C GLN A 12 19.67 -6.31 -9.11
N ILE A 13 18.98 -5.40 -8.41
CA ILE A 13 18.56 -5.67 -7.03
C ILE A 13 17.44 -6.69 -7.06
N GLN A 14 17.59 -7.73 -6.25
CA GLN A 14 16.54 -8.70 -5.95
C GLN A 14 16.53 -9.03 -4.47
N GLY A 15 15.37 -9.40 -3.96
CA GLY A 15 15.27 -9.78 -2.57
C GLY A 15 13.94 -10.42 -2.20
N GLN A 16 13.93 -10.89 -0.97
CA GLN A 16 12.77 -11.36 -0.27
C GLN A 16 12.76 -10.73 1.11
N LEU A 17 11.58 -10.32 1.56
CA LEU A 17 11.30 -9.83 2.90
C LEU A 17 10.11 -10.64 3.42
N ALA A 18 10.23 -11.21 4.60
CA ALA A 18 9.13 -11.80 5.33
C ALA A 18 9.17 -11.28 6.77
N VAL A 19 8.19 -10.47 7.14
CA VAL A 19 8.02 -9.99 8.52
C VAL A 19 6.78 -10.66 9.07
N ARG A 20 6.91 -11.28 10.25
CA ARG A 20 5.81 -11.87 11.00
C ARG A 20 5.82 -11.36 12.42
N VAL A 21 4.73 -10.72 12.82
CA VAL A 21 4.48 -10.30 14.20
C VAL A 21 3.25 -11.06 14.67
N GLU A 22 3.34 -11.69 15.84
CA GLU A 22 2.26 -12.44 16.45
C GLU A 22 2.04 -11.92 17.86
N GLN A 23 0.78 -11.96 18.30
CA GLN A 23 0.38 -11.68 19.68
C GLN A 23 0.94 -10.36 20.22
N LEU A 24 0.92 -9.31 19.39
CA LEU A 24 1.30 -7.97 19.82
C LEU A 24 0.09 -7.32 20.49
N LYS A 25 0.26 -6.93 21.75
CA LYS A 25 -0.73 -6.15 22.49
C LYS A 25 -0.08 -4.87 23.02
N GLN A 26 -0.59 -3.72 22.58
CA GLN A 26 -0.17 -2.39 23.03
C GLN A 26 -1.40 -1.52 23.20
N ASP A 27 -1.71 -1.13 24.44
CA ASP A 27 -2.89 -0.35 24.79
C ASP A 27 -4.19 -0.93 24.18
N ALA A 28 -4.84 -0.17 23.30
CA ALA A 28 -6.07 -0.57 22.60
C ALA A 28 -5.82 -1.39 21.33
N LEU A 29 -4.56 -1.60 20.93
CA LEU A 29 -4.16 -2.37 19.75
C LEU A 29 -3.88 -3.82 20.15
N GLU A 30 -4.62 -4.75 19.56
CA GLU A 30 -4.38 -6.19 19.67
C GLU A 30 -4.16 -6.77 18.27
N VAL A 31 -2.96 -7.25 17.97
CA VAL A 31 -2.63 -7.89 16.70
C VAL A 31 -2.34 -9.36 16.96
N ASN A 32 -3.23 -10.22 16.48
CA ASN A 32 -3.03 -11.67 16.52
C ASN A 32 -1.92 -12.05 15.54
N LEU A 33 -1.98 -11.49 14.34
CA LEU A 33 -1.01 -11.72 13.28
C LEU A 33 -0.88 -10.48 12.39
N LEU A 34 0.35 -10.03 12.20
CA LEU A 34 0.74 -9.18 11.08
C LEU A 34 1.78 -9.91 10.26
N GLN A 35 1.51 -10.02 8.96
CA GLN A 35 2.42 -10.63 8.00
C GLN A 35 2.64 -9.69 6.83
N LEU A 36 3.90 -9.35 6.58
CA LEU A 36 4.33 -8.55 5.44
C LEU A 36 5.33 -9.36 4.61
N ASP A 37 4.95 -9.69 3.39
CA ASP A 37 5.78 -10.44 2.45
C ASP A 37 6.12 -9.57 1.24
N GLY A 38 7.40 -9.28 1.04
CA GLY A 38 7.93 -8.63 -0.14
C GLY A 38 8.81 -9.58 -0.92
N LYS A 39 8.74 -9.58 -2.25
CA LYS A 39 9.65 -10.36 -3.09
C LYS A 39 9.78 -9.84 -4.50
N GLY A 40 10.88 -10.20 -5.14
CA GLY A 40 11.11 -10.00 -6.57
C GLY A 40 12.37 -9.18 -6.80
N THR A 41 12.36 -8.45 -7.90
CA THR A 41 13.48 -7.63 -8.34
C THR A 41 13.07 -6.17 -8.44
N GLU A 42 14.02 -5.25 -8.59
CA GLU A 42 13.69 -3.84 -8.80
C GLU A 42 12.76 -3.63 -10.01
N LYS A 43 12.96 -4.37 -11.11
CA LYS A 43 12.12 -4.27 -12.32
C LYS A 43 10.73 -4.88 -12.14
N GLN A 44 10.56 -5.78 -11.19
CA GLN A 44 9.27 -6.40 -10.88
C GLN A 44 9.29 -6.98 -9.46
N HIS A 45 8.52 -6.36 -8.57
CA HIS A 45 8.37 -6.81 -7.19
C HIS A 45 6.92 -6.75 -6.74
N THR A 46 6.65 -7.50 -5.69
CA THR A 46 5.34 -7.57 -5.05
C THR A 46 5.49 -7.43 -3.54
N LEU A 47 4.50 -6.83 -2.91
CA LEU A 47 4.36 -6.70 -1.48
C LEU A 47 2.94 -7.07 -1.10
N GLN A 48 2.78 -7.94 -0.10
CA GLN A 48 1.49 -8.32 0.47
C GLN A 48 1.53 -8.06 1.96
N LEU A 49 0.54 -7.34 2.47
CA LEU A 49 0.30 -7.19 3.90
C LEU A 49 -0.99 -7.93 4.25
N LYS A 50 -0.96 -8.64 5.37
CA LYS A 50 -2.15 -9.16 6.06
C LYS A 50 -2.06 -8.77 7.52
N VAL A 51 -3.16 -8.26 8.06
CA VAL A 51 -3.30 -7.92 9.47
C VAL A 51 -4.57 -8.58 9.98
N ASP A 52 -4.43 -9.42 11.00
CA ASP A 52 -5.51 -9.92 11.85
C ASP A 52 -5.33 -9.27 13.22
N GLY A 53 -6.22 -8.35 13.54
CA GLY A 53 -6.14 -7.55 14.75
C GLY A 53 -7.37 -6.70 15.01
N LYS A 54 -7.31 -5.99 16.14
CA LYS A 54 -8.29 -5.02 16.63
C LYS A 54 -7.58 -3.71 16.97
N PRO A 55 -8.18 -2.55 16.63
CA PRO A 55 -9.51 -2.40 16.02
C PRO A 55 -9.54 -2.65 14.51
N VAL A 56 -8.39 -2.89 13.86
CA VAL A 56 -8.29 -3.02 12.41
C VAL A 56 -7.72 -4.37 12.00
N SER A 57 -8.41 -5.05 11.09
CA SER A 57 -7.90 -6.18 10.31
C SER A 57 -7.97 -5.84 8.83
N GLY A 58 -7.24 -6.56 7.99
CA GLY A 58 -7.30 -6.32 6.55
C GLY A 58 -6.11 -6.84 5.79
N GLN A 59 -6.03 -6.39 4.55
CA GLN A 59 -4.95 -6.74 3.65
C GLN A 59 -4.77 -5.69 2.55
N LEU A 60 -3.59 -5.71 1.95
CA LEU A 60 -3.29 -5.01 0.71
C LEU A 60 -2.34 -5.84 -0.15
N ALA A 61 -2.42 -5.65 -1.45
CA ALA A 61 -1.43 -6.14 -2.40
C ALA A 61 -0.90 -4.98 -3.25
N LEU A 62 0.42 -4.87 -3.32
CA LEU A 62 1.12 -3.89 -4.13
C LEU A 62 2.04 -4.63 -5.10
N ALA A 63 1.95 -4.31 -6.38
CA ALA A 63 2.93 -4.70 -7.38
C ALA A 63 3.67 -3.46 -7.88
N GLY A 64 4.97 -3.58 -8.16
CA GLY A 64 5.79 -2.44 -8.55
C GLY A 64 6.93 -2.80 -9.48
N SER A 65 7.46 -1.76 -10.12
CA SER A 65 8.64 -1.80 -10.99
C SER A 65 9.41 -0.50 -10.88
N PHE A 66 10.74 -0.58 -10.83
CA PHE A 66 11.65 0.55 -10.78
C PHE A 66 12.53 0.56 -12.02
N ASP A 67 12.50 1.68 -12.73
CA ASP A 67 13.40 1.98 -13.84
C ASP A 67 14.51 2.89 -13.33
N ARG A 68 15.74 2.37 -13.28
CA ARG A 68 16.92 3.12 -12.82
C ARG A 68 17.28 4.28 -13.73
N GLN A 69 17.10 4.15 -15.04
CA GLN A 69 17.47 5.19 -16.00
C GLN A 69 16.53 6.38 -15.88
N GLN A 70 15.23 6.11 -15.71
CA GLN A 70 14.22 7.15 -15.51
C GLN A 70 14.12 7.62 -14.06
N GLN A 71 14.78 6.93 -13.13
CA GLN A 71 14.57 7.05 -11.68
C GLN A 71 13.08 7.08 -11.31
N ARG A 72 12.32 6.18 -11.92
CA ARG A 72 10.86 6.16 -11.86
C ARG A 72 10.38 4.83 -11.33
N TRP A 73 9.59 4.88 -10.26
CA TRP A 73 8.88 3.73 -9.75
C TRP A 73 7.42 3.79 -10.19
N ARG A 74 6.89 2.69 -10.73
CA ARG A 74 5.48 2.54 -11.06
C ARG A 74 4.91 1.36 -10.32
N GLY A 75 3.75 1.55 -9.70
CA GLY A 75 3.09 0.54 -8.91
C GLY A 75 1.58 0.48 -9.12
N ASN A 76 1.00 -0.59 -8.62
CA ASN A 76 -0.43 -0.81 -8.58
C ASN A 76 -0.82 -1.36 -7.20
N LEU A 77 -1.64 -0.61 -6.47
CA LEU A 77 -2.25 -1.03 -5.22
C LEU A 77 -3.63 -1.63 -5.52
N ASN A 78 -3.85 -2.89 -5.15
CA ASN A 78 -5.10 -3.58 -5.39
C ASN A 78 -5.42 -4.58 -4.27
N ASN A 79 -6.59 -5.22 -4.37
CA ASN A 79 -7.05 -6.22 -3.41
C ASN A 79 -6.97 -5.73 -1.95
N THR A 80 -7.20 -4.42 -1.77
CA THR A 80 -7.06 -3.73 -0.51
C THR A 80 -8.40 -3.65 0.18
N ARG A 81 -8.45 -4.15 1.41
CA ARG A 81 -9.61 -4.02 2.30
C ARG A 81 -9.16 -3.93 3.75
N PHE A 82 -9.88 -3.15 4.55
CA PHE A 82 -9.65 -3.05 5.97
C PHE A 82 -10.99 -3.05 6.71
N ASP A 83 -11.17 -4.01 7.60
CA ASP A 83 -12.25 -3.99 8.56
C ASP A 83 -11.88 -2.99 9.66
N THR A 84 -12.79 -2.05 9.92
CA THR A 84 -12.62 -1.02 10.94
C THR A 84 -13.84 -1.01 11.86
N PRO A 85 -13.83 -0.29 13.00
CA PRO A 85 -15.01 -0.18 13.86
C PRO A 85 -16.25 0.41 13.17
N VAL A 86 -16.06 1.16 12.07
CA VAL A 86 -17.14 1.75 11.27
C VAL A 86 -17.48 0.90 10.03
N GLY A 87 -17.07 -0.37 10.00
CA GLY A 87 -17.30 -1.29 8.88
C GLY A 87 -16.08 -1.49 8.00
N GLU A 88 -16.22 -2.40 7.03
CA GLU A 88 -15.18 -2.69 6.04
C GLU A 88 -15.03 -1.53 5.06
N TRP A 89 -13.80 -1.09 4.82
CA TRP A 89 -13.44 -0.24 3.70
C TRP A 89 -12.73 -1.07 2.65
N ARG A 90 -13.25 -1.09 1.42
CA ARG A 90 -12.69 -1.86 0.30
C ARG A 90 -12.41 -0.94 -0.87
N LEU A 91 -11.23 -1.12 -1.46
CA LEU A 91 -10.87 -0.45 -2.70
C LEU A 91 -11.69 -1.04 -3.86
N THR A 92 -12.42 -0.20 -4.60
CA THR A 92 -13.29 -0.65 -5.70
C THR A 92 -12.52 -1.05 -6.95
N ARG A 93 -11.35 -0.44 -7.17
CA ARG A 93 -10.45 -0.73 -8.30
C ARG A 93 -8.99 -0.46 -7.95
N ALA A 94 -8.10 -1.13 -8.67
CA ALA A 94 -6.66 -0.90 -8.62
C ALA A 94 -6.28 0.61 -8.71
N ILE A 95 -5.38 1.06 -7.83
CA ILE A 95 -4.80 2.40 -7.86
C ILE A 95 -3.45 2.35 -8.57
N ALA A 96 -3.31 3.12 -9.66
CA ALA A 96 -2.02 3.35 -10.28
C ALA A 96 -1.20 4.35 -9.44
N LEU A 97 0.05 4.01 -9.17
CA LEU A 97 1.01 4.83 -8.44
C LEU A 97 2.22 5.11 -9.33
N ASP A 98 2.71 6.34 -9.31
CA ASP A 98 3.87 6.74 -10.10
C ASP A 98 4.74 7.71 -9.33
N TYR A 99 5.95 7.27 -8.97
CA TYR A 99 6.92 8.08 -8.27
C TYR A 99 8.09 8.42 -9.18
N LEU A 100 8.30 9.71 -9.42
CA LEU A 100 9.43 10.24 -10.16
C LEU A 100 10.43 10.88 -9.19
N ASN A 101 11.55 10.20 -8.96
CA ASN A 101 12.53 10.61 -7.96
C ASN A 101 13.22 11.94 -8.29
N SER A 102 13.48 12.21 -9.57
CA SER A 102 14.14 13.44 -10.03
C SER A 102 13.35 14.72 -9.69
N GLN A 103 12.03 14.59 -9.50
CA GLN A 103 11.14 15.67 -9.08
C GLN A 103 10.63 15.48 -7.65
N GLN A 104 11.03 14.39 -6.98
CA GLN A 104 10.45 13.93 -5.71
C GLN A 104 8.92 13.98 -5.71
N LYS A 105 8.32 13.52 -6.81
CA LYS A 105 6.89 13.67 -7.08
C LYS A 105 6.21 12.31 -7.14
N ILE A 106 5.10 12.15 -6.42
CA ILE A 106 4.20 11.00 -6.49
C ILE A 106 2.87 11.43 -7.13
N SER A 107 2.42 10.61 -8.09
CA SER A 107 1.09 10.66 -8.67
C SER A 107 0.29 9.45 -8.17
N VAL A 108 -0.91 9.69 -7.65
CA VAL A 108 -1.85 8.64 -7.22
C VAL A 108 -3.10 8.75 -8.07
N GLY A 109 -3.37 7.70 -8.85
CA GLY A 109 -4.51 7.67 -9.76
C GLY A 109 -5.87 7.78 -9.06
N PRO A 110 -6.93 8.20 -9.76
CA PRO A 110 -8.25 8.32 -9.18
C PRO A 110 -8.77 6.97 -8.67
N HIS A 111 -9.41 6.95 -7.51
CA HIS A 111 -9.83 5.73 -6.84
C HIS A 111 -11.01 5.98 -5.91
N CYS A 112 -11.75 4.93 -5.58
CA CYS A 112 -12.86 4.99 -4.63
C CYS A 112 -12.72 3.86 -3.60
N TRP A 113 -13.13 4.18 -2.39
CA TRP A 113 -13.24 3.26 -1.27
C TRP A 113 -14.71 3.11 -0.91
N GLN A 114 -15.16 1.88 -0.84
CA GLN A 114 -16.52 1.54 -0.49
C GLN A 114 -16.57 1.02 0.94
N ASN A 115 -17.55 1.49 1.68
CA ASN A 115 -17.96 1.02 2.99
C ASN A 115 -19.47 0.74 2.96
N PRO A 116 -20.04 -0.14 3.81
CA PRO A 116 -21.47 -0.39 3.83
C PRO A 116 -22.35 0.86 3.88
N ASP A 117 -21.88 1.93 4.53
CA ASP A 117 -22.66 3.15 4.75
C ASP A 117 -22.20 4.34 3.90
N ALA A 118 -21.10 4.21 3.13
CA ALA A 118 -20.52 5.33 2.39
C ALA A 118 -19.60 4.90 1.23
N GLU A 119 -19.48 5.77 0.23
CA GLU A 119 -18.40 5.75 -0.76
C GLU A 119 -17.54 7.01 -0.63
N VAL A 120 -16.23 6.83 -0.66
CA VAL A 120 -15.27 7.93 -0.65
C VAL A 120 -14.41 7.84 -1.90
N CYS A 121 -14.55 8.82 -2.78
CA CYS A 121 -13.87 8.90 -4.05
C CYS A 121 -12.85 10.04 -4.09
N VAL A 122 -11.72 9.75 -4.71
CA VAL A 122 -10.71 10.72 -5.15
C VAL A 122 -10.83 10.79 -6.67
N PRO A 123 -11.59 11.75 -7.23
CA PRO A 123 -11.96 11.75 -8.65
C PRO A 123 -10.83 12.20 -9.59
N LYS A 124 -9.80 12.86 -9.06
CA LYS A 124 -8.66 13.39 -9.81
C LYS A 124 -7.36 12.79 -9.30
N THR A 125 -6.36 12.70 -10.17
CA THR A 125 -5.03 12.29 -9.76
C THR A 125 -4.51 13.21 -8.66
N ILE A 126 -4.08 12.64 -7.54
CA ILE A 126 -3.35 13.37 -6.51
C ILE A 126 -1.92 13.54 -7.00
N GLU A 127 -1.43 14.77 -6.93
CA GLU A 127 -0.03 15.10 -7.21
C GLU A 127 0.58 15.66 -5.94
N ALA A 128 1.60 15.00 -5.42
CA ALA A 128 2.31 15.44 -4.24
C ALA A 128 3.82 15.40 -4.46
N SER A 129 4.51 16.37 -3.90
CA SER A 129 5.96 16.51 -3.91
C SER A 129 6.44 17.01 -2.55
N ALA A 130 7.75 17.00 -2.32
CA ALA A 130 8.32 17.55 -1.08
C ALA A 130 7.93 19.04 -0.84
N ALA A 131 7.65 19.80 -1.91
CA ALA A 131 7.35 21.23 -1.82
C ALA A 131 5.85 21.56 -1.77
N SER A 132 4.99 20.70 -2.31
CA SER A 132 3.55 20.96 -2.42
C SER A 132 2.76 19.67 -2.67
N GLY A 133 1.50 19.65 -2.25
CA GLY A 133 0.57 18.57 -2.55
C GLY A 133 -0.87 19.06 -2.54
N GLN A 134 -1.70 18.50 -3.41
CA GLN A 134 -3.12 18.82 -3.48
C GLN A 134 -3.93 17.54 -3.68
N ALA A 135 -5.05 17.43 -2.97
CA ALA A 135 -6.01 16.35 -3.10
C ALA A 135 -7.43 16.92 -3.09
N SER A 136 -8.32 16.30 -3.85
CA SER A 136 -9.76 16.55 -3.81
C SER A 136 -10.46 15.26 -3.46
N VAL A 137 -11.31 15.30 -2.44
CA VAL A 137 -12.02 14.14 -1.91
C VAL A 137 -13.51 14.44 -1.98
N VAL A 138 -14.28 13.46 -2.43
CA VAL A 138 -15.74 13.48 -2.44
C VAL A 138 -16.20 12.28 -1.61
N ALA A 139 -17.16 12.50 -0.71
CA ALA A 139 -17.76 11.47 0.12
C ALA A 139 -19.26 11.50 -0.06
N GLU A 140 -19.85 10.34 -0.31
CA GLU A 140 -21.26 10.16 -0.63
C GLU A 140 -21.84 9.03 0.26
N PRO A 141 -22.99 9.22 0.92
CA PRO A 141 -23.71 8.13 1.57
C PRO A 141 -24.20 7.11 0.53
N LEU A 142 -24.23 5.82 0.90
CA LEU A 142 -24.84 4.78 0.07
C LEU A 142 -26.34 4.61 0.32
#